data_AF-A0A1R4F833-F1
#
_entry.id   AF-A0A1R4F833-F1
#
_cell.length_a   1.000
_cell.length_b   1.000
_cell.length_c   1.000
_cell.angle_alpha   90.00
_cell.angle_beta   90.00
_cell.angle_gamma   90.00
#
_symmetry.space_group_name_H-M   'P 1'
#
loop_
_entity.id
_entity.type
_entity.pdbx_description
1 polymer ?
#
loop_
_entity_poly.entity_id
_entity_poly.type
_entity_poly.pdbx_seq_one_letter_code
_entity_poly.pdbx_strand_id
1 'polypeptide(L)'
;MKDGQALDRLSDKAERWAKKQPAIEDREAFRAEFDARFRPEAESLAGQCTLGARPFGVKEWILAVPLWLILAGGVFLLSWVFMQPEGVWLWVFATVAALIFVLGFGAVYVDTTSERRARKRYDDKVEWLLGISRRTAEDVLNKRSGAKG
;
A
#
# COMPACT_ATOMS: atom_id res chain seq x y z
N MET A 1 -5.85 9.20 9.48
CA MET A 1 -4.44 9.44 9.88
C MET A 1 -3.54 9.17 8.67
N LYS A 2 -2.41 9.86 8.49
CA LYS A 2 -1.48 9.55 7.37
C LYS A 2 -0.59 8.36 7.72
N ASP A 3 -0.19 7.56 6.73
CA ASP A 3 0.69 6.40 6.90
C ASP A 3 2.00 6.75 7.63
N GLY A 4 2.62 7.88 7.27
CA GLY A 4 3.85 8.35 7.94
C GLY A 4 3.65 8.60 9.44
N GLN A 5 2.53 9.21 9.83
CA GLN A 5 2.23 9.46 11.25
C GLN A 5 1.97 8.17 12.04
N ALA A 6 1.35 7.17 11.39
CA ALA A 6 1.15 5.86 11.98
C ALA A 6 2.50 5.17 12.22
N LEU A 7 3.39 5.22 11.22
CA LEU A 7 4.72 4.66 11.30
C LEU A 7 5.59 5.34 12.36
N ASP A 8 5.62 6.67 12.39
CA ASP A 8 6.41 7.45 13.35
C ASP A 8 5.99 7.10 14.78
N ARG A 9 4.68 7.05 15.06
CA ARG A 9 4.15 6.69 16.39
C ARG A 9 4.58 5.30 16.83
N LEU A 10 4.49 4.31 15.95
CA LEU A 10 4.85 2.93 16.28
C LEU A 10 6.37 2.79 16.44
N SER A 11 7.14 3.41 15.56
CA SER A 11 8.61 3.40 15.58
C SER A 11 9.18 4.10 16.82
N ASP A 12 8.61 5.24 17.23
CA ASP A 12 9.02 5.94 18.47
C ASP A 12 8.79 5.10 19.73
N LYS A 13 7.71 4.31 19.75
CA LYS A 13 7.42 3.40 20.85
C LYS A 13 8.33 2.17 20.82
N ALA A 14 8.55 1.61 19.63
CA ALA A 14 9.47 0.51 19.37
C ALA A 14 10.89 0.87 19.80
N GLU A 15 11.39 2.05 19.44
CA GLU A 15 12.71 2.55 19.84
C GLU A 15 12.83 2.71 21.36
N ARG A 16 11.84 3.35 22.01
CA ARG A 16 11.83 3.52 23.47
C ARG A 16 11.80 2.20 24.22
N TRP A 17 11.10 1.21 23.68
CA TRP A 17 11.07 -0.14 24.23
C TRP A 17 12.42 -0.84 24.02
N ALA A 18 13.00 -0.79 22.82
CA ALA A 18 14.30 -1.38 22.50
C ALA A 18 15.45 -0.81 23.37
N LYS A 19 15.40 0.48 23.73
CA LYS A 19 16.37 1.09 24.66
C LYS A 19 16.34 0.47 26.07
N LYS A 20 15.20 -0.08 26.49
CA LYS A 20 15.02 -0.69 27.82
C LYS A 20 15.31 -2.20 27.83
N GLN A 21 15.38 -2.83 26.67
CA GLN A 21 15.65 -4.26 26.57
C GLN A 21 17.14 -4.57 26.81
N PRO A 22 17.45 -5.75 27.37
CA PRO A 22 18.82 -6.26 27.49
C PRO A 22 19.43 -6.51 26.11
N ALA A 23 20.74 -6.78 26.06
CA ALA A 23 21.40 -7.15 24.81
C ALA A 23 20.76 -8.42 24.22
N ILE A 24 20.59 -8.46 22.90
CA ILE A 24 19.92 -9.58 22.24
C ILE A 24 20.89 -10.78 22.22
N GLU A 25 20.56 -11.83 22.96
CA GLU A 25 21.20 -13.15 22.83
C GLU A 25 20.46 -14.02 21.80
N ASP A 26 19.12 -13.92 21.74
CA ASP A 26 18.25 -14.62 20.79
C ASP A 26 17.40 -13.64 19.98
N ARG A 27 17.68 -13.56 18.67
CA ARG A 27 16.95 -12.69 17.74
C ARG A 27 15.54 -13.19 17.43
N GLU A 28 15.29 -14.49 17.45
CA GLU A 28 13.96 -15.02 17.16
C GLU A 28 13.01 -14.78 18.32
N ALA A 29 13.47 -15.02 19.56
CA ALA A 29 12.72 -14.67 20.76
C ALA A 29 12.38 -13.17 20.82
N PHE A 30 13.34 -12.30 20.46
CA PHE A 30 13.12 -10.85 20.40
C PHE A 30 12.03 -10.47 19.39
N ARG A 31 12.03 -11.08 18.19
CA ARG A 31 11.02 -10.80 17.16
C ARG A 31 9.63 -11.26 17.60
N ALA A 32 9.54 -12.43 18.24
CA ALA A 32 8.29 -12.94 18.78
C ALA A 32 7.73 -12.02 19.88
N GLU A 33 8.58 -11.55 20.79
CA GLU A 33 8.17 -10.60 21.84
C GLU A 33 7.74 -9.25 21.25
N PHE A 34 8.48 -8.75 20.26
CA PHE A 34 8.13 -7.51 19.55
C PHE A 34 6.75 -7.62 18.89
N ASP A 35 6.53 -8.67 18.11
CA ASP A 35 5.29 -8.89 17.39
C ASP A 35 4.12 -9.05 18.39
N ALA A 36 4.29 -9.84 19.46
CA ALA A 36 3.26 -10.00 20.49
C ALA A 36 2.88 -8.67 21.18
N ARG A 37 3.87 -7.80 21.43
CA ARG A 37 3.66 -6.53 22.13
C ARG A 37 3.04 -5.44 21.25
N PHE A 38 3.52 -5.31 20.02
CA PHE A 38 3.18 -4.19 19.15
C PHE A 38 2.09 -4.50 18.13
N ARG A 39 1.74 -5.78 17.91
CA ARG A 39 0.68 -6.17 16.97
C ARG A 39 -0.69 -5.55 17.27
N PRO A 40 -1.20 -5.52 18.52
CA PRO A 40 -2.48 -4.87 18.79
C PRO A 40 -2.47 -3.37 18.47
N GLU A 41 -1.33 -2.71 18.68
CA GLU A 41 -1.18 -1.30 18.35
C GLU A 41 -1.06 -1.08 16.84
N ALA A 42 -0.30 -1.93 16.14
CA ALA A 42 -0.20 -1.90 14.68
C ALA A 42 -1.57 -2.14 14.01
N GLU A 43 -2.38 -3.07 14.54
CA GLU A 43 -3.76 -3.32 14.10
C GLU A 43 -4.66 -2.09 14.30
N SER A 44 -4.57 -1.42 15.44
CA SER A 44 -5.31 -0.19 15.72
C SER A 44 -4.90 0.97 14.81
N LEU A 45 -3.58 1.15 14.59
CA LEU A 45 -3.05 2.20 13.72
C LEU A 45 -3.39 1.92 12.25
N ALA A 46 -3.30 0.66 11.81
CA ALA A 46 -3.72 0.23 10.47
C ALA A 46 -5.21 0.52 10.24
N GLY A 47 -6.07 0.31 11.23
CA GLY A 47 -7.50 0.64 11.13
C GLY A 47 -7.77 2.12 10.92
N GLN A 48 -6.87 2.99 11.40
CA GLN A 48 -7.01 4.45 11.28
C GLN A 48 -6.37 5.05 10.02
N CYS A 49 -5.48 4.31 9.34
CA CYS A 49 -4.81 4.75 8.11
C CYS A 49 -5.28 4.01 6.85
N THR A 50 -5.83 2.81 6.99
CA THR A 50 -6.38 2.06 5.84
C THR A 50 -7.84 2.41 5.58
N LEU A 51 -8.17 2.57 4.30
CA LEU A 51 -9.55 2.70 3.87
C LEU A 51 -10.18 1.31 3.73
N GLY A 52 -11.27 1.10 4.45
CA GLY A 52 -12.11 -0.09 4.30
C GLY A 52 -12.80 -0.15 2.93
N ALA A 53 -13.45 -1.27 2.66
CA ALA A 53 -14.35 -1.38 1.51
C ALA A 53 -15.47 -0.36 1.67
N ARG A 54 -15.76 0.37 0.60
CA ARG A 54 -16.80 1.40 0.60
C ARG A 54 -17.56 1.37 -0.71
N PRO A 55 -18.85 1.77 -0.71
CA PRO A 55 -19.58 1.93 -1.96
C PRO A 55 -18.85 2.94 -2.84
N PHE A 56 -18.85 2.66 -4.15
CA PHE A 56 -18.22 3.52 -5.13
C PHE A 56 -18.99 4.83 -5.24
N GLY A 57 -18.45 5.89 -4.65
CA GLY A 57 -19.10 7.19 -4.56
C GLY A 57 -18.91 8.03 -5.81
N VAL A 58 -19.67 9.13 -5.88
CA VAL A 58 -19.60 10.10 -6.98
C VAL A 58 -18.20 10.70 -7.14
N LYS A 59 -17.46 10.87 -6.04
CA LYS A 59 -16.07 11.37 -6.07
C LYS A 59 -15.14 10.38 -6.78
N GLU A 60 -15.28 9.09 -6.49
CA GLU A 60 -14.51 8.03 -7.13
C GLU A 60 -14.84 7.93 -8.63
N TRP A 61 -16.11 8.11 -9.01
CA TRP A 61 -16.51 8.21 -10.42
C TRP A 61 -15.83 9.38 -11.14
N ILE A 62 -15.88 10.57 -10.55
CA ILE A 62 -15.30 11.80 -11.11
C ILE A 62 -13.77 11.73 -11.20
N LEU A 63 -13.10 10.95 -10.35
CA LEU A 63 -11.65 10.74 -10.43
C LEU A 63 -11.27 9.62 -11.40
N ALA A 64 -11.94 8.47 -11.31
CA ALA A 64 -11.55 7.29 -12.06
C ALA A 64 -11.92 7.37 -13.54
N VAL A 65 -13.11 7.88 -13.88
CA VAL A 65 -13.57 7.91 -15.28
C VAL A 65 -12.71 8.84 -16.13
N PRO A 66 -12.46 10.12 -15.76
CA PRO A 66 -11.62 10.99 -16.58
C PRO A 66 -10.20 10.47 -16.71
N LEU A 67 -9.62 9.90 -15.64
CA LEU A 67 -8.27 9.33 -15.69
C LEU A 67 -8.18 8.23 -16.75
N TRP A 68 -9.09 7.26 -16.71
CA TRP A 68 -9.07 6.16 -17.67
C TRP A 68 -9.47 6.59 -19.08
N LEU A 69 -10.33 7.60 -19.24
CA LEU A 69 -10.60 8.21 -20.55
C LEU A 69 -9.36 8.90 -21.13
N ILE A 70 -8.59 9.62 -20.30
CA ILE A 70 -7.34 10.26 -20.74
C ILE A 70 -6.32 9.20 -21.16
N LEU A 71 -6.18 8.11 -20.41
CA LEU A 71 -5.25 7.03 -20.74
C LEU A 71 -5.67 6.29 -22.03
N ALA A 72 -6.94 5.87 -22.11
CA ALA A 72 -7.47 5.18 -23.29
C ALA A 72 -7.45 6.08 -24.53
N GLY A 73 -7.89 7.33 -24.38
CA GLY A 73 -7.85 8.33 -25.43
C GLY A 73 -6.42 8.68 -25.85
N GLY A 74 -5.49 8.76 -24.91
CA GLY A 74 -4.06 8.96 -25.18
C GLY A 74 -3.47 7.81 -25.99
N VAL A 75 -3.73 6.55 -25.61
CA VAL A 75 -3.29 5.38 -26.38
C VAL A 75 -3.87 5.43 -27.80
N PHE A 76 -5.17 5.71 -27.94
CA PHE A 76 -5.80 5.81 -29.25
C PHE A 76 -5.25 6.95 -30.11
N LEU A 77 -5.12 8.16 -29.56
CA LEU A 77 -4.60 9.33 -30.26
C LEU A 77 -3.14 9.16 -30.65
N LEU A 78 -2.30 8.60 -29.78
CA LEU A 78 -0.91 8.31 -30.10
C LEU A 78 -0.83 7.26 -31.22
N SER A 79 -1.61 6.18 -31.12
CA SER A 79 -1.71 5.20 -32.22
C SER A 79 -2.18 5.85 -33.53
N TRP A 80 -3.14 6.78 -33.48
CA TRP A 80 -3.60 7.51 -34.64
C TRP A 80 -2.50 8.37 -35.28
N VAL A 81 -1.80 9.16 -34.46
CA VAL A 81 -0.78 10.11 -34.91
C VAL A 81 0.46 9.39 -35.45
N PHE A 82 0.91 8.33 -34.77
CA PHE A 82 2.16 7.63 -35.12
C PHE A 82 1.98 6.54 -36.17
N MET A 83 0.83 5.85 -36.20
CA MET A 83 0.63 4.70 -37.08
C MET A 83 -0.36 4.95 -38.21
N GLN A 84 -1.11 6.05 -38.18
CA GLN A 84 -2.15 6.40 -39.17
C GLN A 84 -3.00 5.18 -39.59
N PRO A 85 -3.62 4.46 -38.63
CA PRO A 85 -4.29 3.22 -38.92
C PRO A 85 -5.54 3.48 -39.76
N GLU A 86 -5.63 2.83 -40.93
CA GLU A 86 -6.78 2.88 -41.82
C GLU A 86 -7.59 1.57 -41.79
N GLY A 87 -8.87 1.64 -42.21
CA GLY A 87 -9.73 0.48 -42.38
C GLY A 87 -9.89 -0.37 -41.11
N VAL A 88 -9.52 -1.65 -41.19
CA VAL A 88 -9.67 -2.61 -40.09
C VAL A 88 -8.80 -2.26 -38.88
N TRP A 89 -7.60 -1.72 -39.10
CA TRP A 89 -6.66 -1.41 -38.02
C TRP A 89 -7.17 -0.31 -37.09
N LEU A 90 -7.90 0.67 -37.63
CA LEU A 90 -8.57 1.71 -36.84
C LEU A 90 -9.49 1.10 -35.78
N TRP A 91 -10.32 0.13 -36.19
CA TRP A 91 -11.25 -0.56 -35.30
C TRP A 91 -10.53 -1.42 -34.26
N VAL A 92 -9.40 -2.03 -34.63
CA VAL A 92 -8.56 -2.78 -33.69
C VAL A 92 -8.03 -1.85 -32.59
N PHE A 93 -7.45 -0.70 -32.95
CA PHE A 93 -6.94 0.27 -31.97
C PHE A 93 -8.05 0.87 -31.11
N ALA A 94 -9.20 1.19 -31.70
CA ALA A 94 -10.38 1.65 -30.95
C ALA A 94 -10.85 0.59 -29.93
N THR A 95 -10.88 -0.68 -30.34
CA THR A 95 -11.26 -1.80 -29.46
C THR A 95 -10.27 -1.96 -28.31
N VAL A 96 -8.97 -1.88 -28.58
CA VAL A 96 -7.93 -1.94 -27.55
C VAL A 96 -8.08 -0.80 -26.55
N ALA A 97 -8.30 0.43 -27.02
CA ALA A 97 -8.53 1.59 -26.15
C ALA A 97 -9.78 1.40 -25.27
N ALA A 98 -10.87 0.88 -25.82
CA ALA A 98 -12.08 0.55 -25.06
C ALA A 98 -11.81 -0.53 -23.99
N LEU A 99 -11.02 -1.57 -24.32
CA LEU A 99 -10.63 -2.60 -23.36
C LEU A 99 -9.79 -2.03 -22.21
N ILE A 100 -8.83 -1.15 -22.51
CA ILE A 100 -8.03 -0.46 -21.50
C ILE A 100 -8.93 0.30 -20.53
N PHE A 101 -9.90 1.04 -21.06
CA PHE A 101 -10.86 1.78 -20.25
C PHE A 101 -11.68 0.85 -19.34
N VAL A 102 -12.31 -0.19 -19.91
CA VAL A 102 -13.20 -1.11 -19.16
C VAL A 102 -12.43 -1.88 -18.10
N LEU A 103 -11.26 -2.43 -18.45
CA LEU A 103 -10.43 -3.19 -17.51
C LEU A 103 -9.86 -2.31 -16.42
N GLY A 104 -9.36 -1.13 -16.77
CA GLY A 104 -8.82 -0.17 -15.83
C GLY A 104 -9.87 0.33 -14.85
N PHE A 105 -11.03 0.72 -15.36
CA PHE A 105 -12.16 1.14 -14.55
C PHE A 105 -12.66 0.01 -13.64
N GLY A 106 -12.86 -1.19 -14.20
CA GLY A 106 -13.28 -2.37 -13.46
C GLY A 106 -12.30 -2.73 -12.33
N ALA A 107 -11.00 -2.61 -12.58
CA ALA A 107 -9.98 -2.82 -11.55
C ALA A 107 -10.11 -1.83 -10.39
N VAL A 108 -10.29 -0.54 -10.68
CA VAL A 108 -10.48 0.50 -9.64
C VAL A 108 -11.76 0.25 -8.86
N TYR A 109 -12.85 -0.11 -9.53
CA TYR A 109 -14.13 -0.42 -8.90
C TYR A 109 -14.05 -1.62 -7.96
N VAL A 110 -13.45 -2.72 -8.41
CA VAL A 110 -13.27 -3.93 -7.58
C VAL A 110 -12.34 -3.63 -6.40
N ASP A 111 -11.32 -2.79 -6.59
CA ASP A 111 -10.38 -2.44 -5.53
C ASP A 111 -11.03 -1.61 -4.41
N THR A 112 -12.02 -0.79 -4.74
CA THR A 112 -12.74 0.05 -3.77
C THR A 112 -13.90 -0.69 -3.09
N THR A 113 -14.58 -1.57 -3.81
CA THR A 113 -15.80 -2.24 -3.32
C THR A 113 -15.55 -3.61 -2.67
N SER A 114 -14.43 -4.28 -2.99
CA SER A 114 -14.18 -5.63 -2.48
C SER A 114 -13.68 -5.64 -1.02
N GLU A 115 -14.47 -6.24 -0.14
CA GLU A 115 -14.10 -6.48 1.26
C GLU A 115 -12.84 -7.35 1.38
N ARG A 116 -12.69 -8.36 0.53
CA ARG A 116 -11.50 -9.23 0.53
C ARG A 116 -10.23 -8.44 0.25
N ARG A 117 -10.26 -7.50 -0.70
CA ARG A 117 -9.11 -6.64 -1.01
C ARG A 117 -8.86 -5.60 0.07
N ALA A 118 -9.92 -5.01 0.62
CA ALA A 118 -9.78 -4.09 1.74
C ALA A 118 -9.15 -4.78 2.96
N ARG A 119 -9.56 -6.02 3.26
CA ARG A 119 -8.96 -6.81 4.32
C ARG A 119 -7.50 -7.14 4.04
N LYS A 120 -7.19 -7.55 2.81
CA LYS A 120 -5.79 -7.78 2.41
C LYS A 120 -4.93 -6.52 2.58
N ARG A 121 -5.40 -5.35 2.14
CA ARG A 121 -4.68 -4.07 2.34
C ARG A 121 -4.48 -3.73 3.81
N TYR A 122 -5.47 -4.05 4.65
CA TYR A 122 -5.36 -3.89 6.09
C TYR A 122 -4.27 -4.80 6.67
N ASP A 123 -4.31 -6.09 6.36
CA ASP A 123 -3.34 -7.06 6.87
C ASP A 123 -1.92 -6.73 6.35
N ASP A 124 -1.77 -6.41 5.06
CA ASP A 124 -0.50 -5.96 4.46
C ASP A 124 0.04 -4.69 5.15
N LYS A 125 -0.85 -3.78 5.58
CA LYS A 125 -0.46 -2.56 6.30
C LYS A 125 0.02 -2.86 7.72
N VAL A 126 -0.65 -3.78 8.42
CA VAL A 126 -0.21 -4.24 9.76
C VAL A 126 1.18 -4.83 9.67
N GLU A 127 1.41 -5.73 8.71
CA GLU A 127 2.72 -6.35 8.50
C GLU A 127 3.80 -5.33 8.12
N TRP A 128 3.47 -4.35 7.28
CA TRP A 128 4.38 -3.27 6.92
C TRP A 128 4.78 -2.41 8.13
N LEU A 129 3.81 -2.01 8.96
CA LEU A 129 4.06 -1.22 10.17
C LEU A 129 4.96 -2.00 11.14
N LEU A 130 4.63 -3.26 11.42
CA LEU A 130 5.42 -4.12 12.30
C LEU A 130 6.83 -4.33 11.75
N GLY A 131 6.95 -4.62 10.45
CA GLY A 131 8.22 -4.90 9.80
C GLY A 131 9.19 -3.73 9.87
N ILE A 132 8.73 -2.50 9.63
CA ILE A 132 9.61 -1.32 9.70
C ILE A 132 9.95 -0.99 11.16
N SER A 133 8.96 -0.90 12.05
CA SER A 133 9.21 -0.53 13.45
C SER A 133 10.09 -1.57 14.16
N ARG A 134 10.02 -2.85 13.77
CA ARG A 134 10.91 -3.91 14.26
C ARG A 134 12.35 -3.69 13.80
N ARG A 135 12.57 -3.33 12.53
CA ARG A 135 13.92 -2.98 12.03
C ARG A 135 14.49 -1.80 12.82
N THR A 136 13.69 -0.78 13.10
CA THR A 136 14.11 0.36 13.93
C THR A 136 14.53 -0.09 15.34
N ALA A 137 13.77 -1.00 15.96
CA ALA A 137 14.10 -1.56 17.27
C ALA A 137 15.39 -2.39 17.25
N GLU A 138 15.56 -3.24 16.22
CA GLU A 138 16.79 -4.04 16.02
C GLU A 138 18.01 -3.14 15.81
N ASP A 139 17.91 -2.07 15.02
CA ASP A 139 18.99 -1.11 14.79
C ASP A 139 19.43 -0.41 16.07
N VAL A 140 18.49 -0.04 16.94
CA VAL A 140 18.78 0.56 18.24
C VAL A 140 19.57 -0.40 19.13
N LEU A 141 19.23 -1.69 19.11
CA LEU A 141 19.93 -2.72 19.88
C LEU A 141 21.32 -2.99 19.32
N ASN A 142 21.45 -3.12 18.00
CA ASN A 142 22.73 -3.32 17.32
C ASN A 142 23.70 -2.15 17.56
N LYS A 143 23.21 -0.90 17.55
CA LYS A 143 24.03 0.28 17.89
C LYS A 143 24.51 0.25 19.33
N ARG A 144 23.67 -0.22 20.27
CA ARG A 144 24.03 -0.35 21.69
C ARG A 144 25.05 -1.46 21.94
N SER A 145 24.97 -2.57 21.21
CA SER A 145 25.97 -3.64 21.31
C SER A 145 27.29 -3.26 20.66
N GLY A 146 27.25 -2.58 19.51
CA GLY A 146 28.46 -2.09 18.82
C GLY A 146 29.19 -0.95 19.53
N ALA A 147 28.48 -0.12 20.30
CA ALA A 147 29.08 0.94 21.12
C ALA A 147 29.70 0.45 22.44
N LYS A 148 29.58 -0.85 22.76
CA LYS A 148 30.12 -1.47 23.98
C LYS A 148 31.36 -2.36 23.72
N GLY A 149 31.81 -2.47 22.47
CA GLY A 149 33.08 -3.09 22.08
C GLY A 149 34.12 -2.04 21.75
#